data_AF-A0A3M7HP10-F1
#
_entry.id   AF-A0A3M7HP10-F1
#
_cell.length_a   1.000
_cell.length_b   1.000
_cell.length_c   1.000
_cell.angle_alpha   90.00
_cell.angle_beta   90.00
_cell.angle_gamma   90.00
#
_symmetry.space_group_name_H-M   'P 1'
#
loop_
_entity.id
_entity.type
_entity.pdbx_description
1 polymer ?
#
loop_
_entity_poly.entity_id
_entity_poly.type
_entity_poly.pdbx_seq_one_letter_code
_entity_poly.pdbx_strand_id
1 'polypeptide(L)'
;MPTALKRKGSPGLTEGADPSKRRFAEEEVAPQTSATTTTAPSASETAPPTDSSTATTPAAQTSETAAAPPLPNGRAARFAALRARNQASRKENLKETKSEASRAATDPSALHSLNRKRDIASHKLLKAETESRGEDFERKRAWDWTAEESERWDAKMAEKQRKRDQAGFSDYSAEAGKIYERQVGQNLEEKAEGFGERKEAYEREKAEALDRAVRSGGLEIVETPSGELIAVDKDGTFYSTADGTQHVQNRPSKDAVDRLVADIKKAEEVRLKKRKDRGKDDESERDITYINEKNKQFNMKLARFYNKYTADIRDSFERGTAI
;
A
#
# COMPACT_ATOMS: atom_id res chain seq x y z
N MET A 1 -46.18 -11.87 -43.39
CA MET A 1 -45.77 -13.27 -43.14
C MET A 1 -44.54 -13.29 -42.25
N PRO A 2 -44.65 -13.48 -40.92
CA PRO A 2 -43.49 -13.59 -40.05
C PRO A 2 -42.96 -15.04 -40.06
N THR A 3 -41.71 -15.23 -40.47
CA THR A 3 -41.02 -16.53 -40.47
C THR A 3 -40.37 -16.78 -39.11
N ALA A 4 -40.89 -17.77 -38.38
CA ALA A 4 -40.34 -18.24 -37.12
C ALA A 4 -39.06 -19.08 -37.33
N LEU A 5 -37.95 -18.70 -36.70
CA LEU A 5 -36.75 -19.56 -36.59
C LEU A 5 -36.65 -20.18 -35.20
N LYS A 6 -36.44 -21.50 -35.24
CA LYS A 6 -36.52 -22.48 -34.15
C LYS A 6 -35.27 -22.43 -33.25
N ARG A 7 -35.47 -22.45 -31.92
CA ARG A 7 -34.43 -22.67 -30.91
C ARG A 7 -34.06 -24.17 -30.88
N LYS A 8 -32.76 -24.49 -30.92
CA LYS A 8 -32.24 -25.84 -30.61
C LYS A 8 -31.92 -25.95 -29.12
N GLY A 9 -32.38 -27.04 -28.51
CA GLY A 9 -32.20 -27.36 -27.10
C GLY A 9 -30.84 -27.96 -26.76
N SER A 10 -30.50 -27.83 -25.48
CA SER A 10 -29.32 -28.37 -24.79
C SER A 10 -29.45 -29.88 -24.58
N PRO A 11 -28.34 -30.65 -24.56
CA PRO A 11 -28.27 -31.92 -23.85
C PRO A 11 -27.74 -31.69 -22.43
N GLY A 12 -28.33 -32.40 -21.46
CA GLY A 12 -27.96 -32.37 -20.05
C GLY A 12 -27.10 -33.56 -19.61
N LEU A 13 -26.28 -33.29 -18.59
CA LEU A 13 -25.74 -34.12 -17.50
C LEU A 13 -25.49 -35.63 -17.69
N THR A 14 -24.25 -36.04 -17.39
CA THR A 14 -23.96 -37.17 -16.49
C THR A 14 -22.74 -36.86 -15.62
N GLU A 15 -22.92 -37.02 -14.30
CA GLU A 15 -21.88 -36.98 -13.25
C GLU A 15 -20.93 -38.19 -13.32
N GLY A 16 -19.70 -37.99 -12.82
CA GLY A 16 -18.73 -39.06 -12.52
C GLY A 16 -17.46 -38.47 -11.91
N ALA A 17 -17.24 -38.75 -10.63
CA ALA A 17 -16.21 -38.17 -9.76
C ALA A 17 -14.77 -38.72 -9.99
N ASP A 18 -13.79 -37.80 -9.89
CA ASP A 18 -12.47 -37.86 -9.19
C ASP A 18 -11.49 -39.07 -9.33
N PRO A 19 -10.18 -38.92 -8.98
CA PRO A 19 -9.21 -37.86 -9.30
C PRO A 19 -7.77 -38.40 -9.59
N SER A 20 -6.83 -37.48 -9.87
CA SER A 20 -5.39 -37.59 -9.52
C SER A 20 -4.44 -38.55 -10.29
N LYS A 21 -3.74 -38.01 -11.30
CA LYS A 21 -2.29 -38.29 -11.50
C LYS A 21 -1.62 -37.23 -12.38
N ARG A 22 -0.94 -36.27 -11.75
CA ARG A 22 0.05 -35.41 -12.42
C ARG A 22 1.30 -36.25 -12.69
N ARG A 23 1.57 -36.56 -13.96
CA ARG A 23 2.91 -36.80 -14.48
C ARG A 23 3.33 -35.50 -15.17
N PHE A 24 4.38 -34.86 -14.68
CA PHE A 24 5.12 -33.89 -15.48
C PHE A 24 6.53 -34.42 -15.61
N ALA A 25 6.88 -34.66 -16.86
CA ALA A 25 8.17 -35.12 -17.30
C ALA A 25 9.17 -33.97 -17.33
N GLU A 26 10.36 -34.35 -16.96
CA GLU A 26 11.65 -33.72 -17.12
C GLU A 26 12.04 -33.70 -18.60
N GLU A 27 12.54 -32.58 -19.13
CA GLU A 27 13.33 -32.59 -20.36
C GLU A 27 14.42 -31.50 -20.29
N GLU A 28 15.66 -32.00 -20.28
CA GLU A 28 16.92 -31.29 -20.52
C GLU A 28 16.98 -30.75 -21.95
N VAL A 29 17.52 -29.55 -22.14
CA VAL A 29 18.36 -29.25 -23.31
C VAL A 29 19.54 -28.36 -22.87
N ALA A 30 20.74 -28.89 -23.01
CA ALA A 30 22.03 -28.21 -23.00
C ALA A 30 22.55 -28.13 -24.47
N PRO A 31 23.78 -27.66 -24.79
CA PRO A 31 24.61 -26.56 -24.25
C PRO A 31 25.25 -25.70 -25.39
N GLN A 32 26.28 -24.92 -25.02
CA GLN A 32 27.43 -24.41 -25.81
C GLN A 32 27.29 -22.94 -26.23
N THR A 33 28.27 -22.03 -26.15
CA THR A 33 29.70 -21.97 -25.76
C THR A 33 30.10 -20.50 -25.92
N SER A 34 30.97 -19.94 -25.06
CA SER A 34 32.22 -19.24 -25.46
C SER A 34 32.80 -18.32 -24.35
N ALA A 35 34.00 -18.71 -23.90
CA ALA A 35 35.21 -17.91 -23.69
C ALA A 35 35.18 -16.55 -22.94
N THR A 36 35.78 -16.60 -21.75
CA THR A 36 36.70 -15.69 -21.04
C THR A 36 37.26 -14.47 -21.80
N THR A 37 37.24 -13.30 -21.14
CA THR A 37 38.43 -12.42 -21.07
C THR A 37 38.41 -11.48 -19.86
N THR A 38 39.53 -11.50 -19.16
CA THR A 38 39.98 -10.66 -18.05
C THR A 38 40.16 -9.20 -18.46
N THR A 39 39.70 -8.21 -17.66
CA THR A 39 40.48 -6.98 -17.38
C THR A 39 39.93 -6.23 -16.15
N ALA A 40 40.84 -5.85 -15.25
CA ALA A 40 40.71 -4.78 -14.25
C ALA A 40 41.99 -3.93 -14.37
N PRO A 41 42.18 -2.77 -13.68
CA PRO A 41 41.26 -1.79 -13.10
C PRO A 41 41.58 -0.34 -13.60
N SER A 42 40.80 0.68 -13.21
CA SER A 42 41.32 2.07 -13.18
C SER A 42 40.60 2.89 -12.11
N ALA A 43 41.40 3.62 -11.34
CA ALA A 43 41.02 4.40 -10.17
C ALA A 43 41.19 5.91 -10.42
N SER A 44 40.30 6.72 -9.84
CA SER A 44 40.50 8.11 -9.36
C SER A 44 39.11 8.75 -9.15
N GLU A 45 38.84 9.72 -8.27
CA GLU A 45 39.46 10.33 -7.09
C GLU A 45 38.51 11.50 -6.74
N THR A 46 37.93 11.59 -5.53
CA THR A 46 37.62 12.88 -4.87
C THR A 46 37.26 12.70 -3.39
N ALA A 47 37.76 13.62 -2.57
CA ALA A 47 37.75 13.65 -1.10
C ALA A 47 36.56 14.49 -0.51
N PRO A 48 36.59 14.94 0.76
CA PRO A 48 35.88 14.37 1.92
C PRO A 48 34.76 15.30 2.46
N PRO A 49 34.07 14.91 3.56
CA PRO A 49 34.14 15.82 4.72
C PRO A 49 34.35 15.13 6.08
N THR A 50 34.94 15.94 6.96
CA THR A 50 35.20 15.79 8.39
C THR A 50 33.92 15.67 9.22
N ASP A 51 33.89 14.76 10.20
CA ASP A 51 33.61 15.15 11.59
C ASP A 51 33.98 14.08 12.64
N SER A 52 33.99 14.52 13.88
CA SER A 52 34.85 14.12 14.98
C SER A 52 34.10 13.33 16.06
N SER A 53 34.63 12.18 16.54
CA SER A 53 34.67 11.82 17.98
C SER A 53 35.03 10.36 18.26
N THR A 54 36.18 10.21 18.95
CA THR A 54 36.45 9.33 20.11
C THR A 54 35.92 7.89 20.13
N ALA A 55 36.85 6.93 19.98
CA ALA A 55 36.99 5.79 20.91
C ALA A 55 38.31 5.01 20.67
N THR A 56 39.28 5.29 21.55
CA THR A 56 40.26 4.37 22.16
C THR A 56 40.74 3.15 21.38
N THR A 57 41.89 3.32 20.73
CA THR A 57 42.80 2.26 20.31
C THR A 57 43.70 1.84 21.48
N PRO A 58 43.85 0.54 21.82
CA PRO A 58 45.07 0.05 22.45
C PRO A 58 46.06 -0.35 21.36
N ALA A 59 47.20 0.31 21.39
CA ALA A 59 48.38 0.04 20.59
C ALA A 59 48.82 -1.44 20.69
N ALA A 60 49.01 -2.09 19.54
CA ALA A 60 49.81 -3.30 19.44
C ALA A 60 51.12 -2.92 18.72
N GLN A 61 52.16 -2.78 19.54
CA GLN A 61 53.52 -2.50 19.14
C GLN A 61 54.07 -3.64 18.25
N THR A 62 54.68 -3.22 17.15
CA THR A 62 55.72 -3.98 16.45
C THR A 62 56.85 -4.31 17.41
N SER A 63 57.11 -5.60 17.60
CA SER A 63 58.40 -6.10 18.08
C SER A 63 58.81 -7.25 17.17
N GLU A 64 59.80 -6.97 16.33
CA GLU A 64 60.64 -8.01 15.75
C GLU A 64 61.52 -8.59 16.85
N THR A 65 61.53 -9.90 17.02
CA THR A 65 62.67 -10.60 17.61
C THR A 65 62.79 -12.00 17.02
N ALA A 66 63.93 -12.19 16.35
CA ALA A 66 64.76 -13.38 16.26
C ALA A 66 64.16 -14.73 15.85
N ALA A 67 64.79 -15.30 14.84
CA ALA A 67 64.78 -16.72 14.53
C ALA A 67 65.16 -17.58 15.76
N ALA A 68 64.23 -18.40 16.20
CA ALA A 68 64.46 -19.61 16.99
C ALA A 68 63.79 -20.78 16.24
N PRO A 69 64.34 -22.01 16.28
CA PRO A 69 63.74 -23.14 15.59
C PRO A 69 62.31 -23.37 16.11
N PRO A 70 61.35 -23.80 15.26
CA PRO A 70 59.98 -23.95 15.69
C PRO A 70 59.93 -25.01 16.78
N LEU A 71 59.63 -24.60 18.02
CA LEU A 71 59.16 -25.53 19.05
C LEU A 71 58.03 -26.35 18.41
N PRO A 72 58.05 -27.69 18.46
CA PRO A 72 57.10 -28.54 17.74
C PRO A 72 55.63 -28.23 18.08
N ASN A 73 55.39 -27.58 19.23
CA ASN A 73 54.07 -27.18 19.73
C ASN A 73 53.58 -25.81 19.22
N GLY A 74 54.45 -24.92 18.72
CA GLY A 74 54.05 -23.58 18.24
C GLY A 74 53.30 -23.62 16.90
N ARG A 75 53.68 -24.56 16.03
CA ARG A 75 52.95 -24.84 14.78
C ARG A 75 51.58 -25.48 15.05
N ALA A 76 51.51 -26.40 16.01
CA ALA A 76 50.26 -27.03 16.43
C ALA A 76 49.30 -26.01 17.07
N ALA A 77 49.78 -25.10 17.92
CA ALA A 77 48.98 -24.02 18.49
C ALA A 77 48.46 -23.03 17.44
N ARG A 78 49.30 -22.63 16.47
CA ARG A 78 48.87 -21.80 15.33
C ARG A 78 47.82 -22.50 14.47
N PHE A 79 47.96 -23.81 14.26
CA PHE A 79 46.98 -24.59 13.50
C PHE A 79 45.67 -24.80 14.26
N ALA A 80 45.72 -24.97 15.58
CA ALA A 80 44.54 -24.99 16.44
C ALA A 80 43.82 -23.64 16.42
N ALA A 81 44.55 -22.52 16.49
CA ALA A 81 43.99 -21.18 16.35
C ALA A 81 43.35 -20.95 14.97
N LEU A 82 43.99 -21.42 13.89
CA LEU A 82 43.44 -21.35 12.54
C LEU A 82 42.16 -22.19 12.39
N ARG A 83 42.13 -23.40 12.96
CA ARG A 83 40.92 -24.25 13.00
C ARG A 83 39.81 -23.59 13.81
N ALA A 84 40.11 -23.03 14.98
CA ALA A 84 39.13 -22.32 15.80
C ALA A 84 38.54 -21.11 15.06
N ARG A 85 39.38 -20.33 14.36
CA ARG A 85 38.94 -19.21 13.51
C ARG A 85 38.05 -19.68 12.35
N ASN A 86 38.43 -20.76 11.66
CA ASN A 86 37.62 -21.36 10.59
C ASN A 86 36.30 -21.94 11.11
N GLN A 87 36.27 -22.47 12.34
CA GLN A 87 35.02 -22.92 12.96
C GLN A 87 34.13 -21.75 13.37
N ALA A 88 34.70 -20.66 13.90
CA ALA A 88 33.97 -19.44 14.28
C ALA A 88 33.33 -18.77 13.06
N SER A 89 34.16 -18.36 12.10
CA SER A 89 34.02 -18.74 10.69
C SER A 89 32.66 -19.22 10.19
N ARG A 90 32.59 -20.55 10.10
CA ARG A 90 31.45 -21.31 9.60
C ARG A 90 30.21 -21.15 10.46
N LYS A 91 30.36 -20.98 11.78
CA LYS A 91 29.22 -20.75 12.70
C LYS A 91 28.58 -19.39 12.47
N GLU A 92 29.39 -18.35 12.23
CA GLU A 92 28.91 -17.00 11.93
C GLU A 92 28.19 -16.96 10.59
N ASN A 93 28.78 -17.55 9.54
CA ASN A 93 28.12 -17.67 8.23
C ASN A 93 26.80 -18.46 8.32
N LEU A 94 26.75 -19.54 9.11
CA LEU A 94 25.51 -20.30 9.35
C LEU A 94 24.48 -19.47 10.14
N LYS A 95 24.92 -18.67 11.10
CA LYS A 95 24.05 -17.78 11.86
C LYS A 95 23.46 -16.70 10.96
N GLU A 96 24.26 -16.10 10.08
CA GLU A 96 23.77 -15.05 9.18
C GLU A 96 22.86 -15.60 8.09
N THR A 97 23.18 -16.74 7.48
CA THR A 97 22.26 -17.40 6.54
C THR A 97 20.91 -17.76 7.19
N LYS A 98 20.91 -18.18 8.46
CA LYS A 98 19.66 -18.38 9.22
C LYS A 98 18.94 -17.07 9.55
N SER A 99 19.69 -16.01 9.89
CA SER A 99 19.11 -14.70 10.20
C SER A 99 18.47 -14.09 8.94
N GLU A 100 19.14 -14.16 7.80
CA GLU A 100 18.63 -13.75 6.49
C GLU A 100 17.42 -14.57 6.07
N ALA A 101 17.46 -15.90 6.21
CA ALA A 101 16.29 -16.73 5.94
C ALA A 101 15.09 -16.36 6.84
N SER A 102 15.32 -16.02 8.11
CA SER A 102 14.25 -15.57 9.01
C SER A 102 13.71 -14.18 8.65
N ARG A 103 14.58 -13.25 8.22
CA ARG A 103 14.20 -11.92 7.72
C ARG A 103 13.37 -12.04 6.44
N ALA A 104 13.78 -12.90 5.51
CA ALA A 104 13.08 -13.16 4.26
C ALA A 104 11.73 -13.88 4.46
N ALA A 105 11.63 -14.76 5.46
CA ALA A 105 10.38 -15.45 5.80
C ALA A 105 9.37 -14.56 6.54
N THR A 106 9.80 -13.42 7.07
CA THR A 106 8.92 -12.53 7.84
C THR A 106 8.17 -11.60 6.90
N ASP A 107 6.85 -11.79 6.80
CA ASP A 107 5.97 -10.89 6.05
C ASP A 107 5.94 -9.48 6.70
N PRO A 108 6.32 -8.42 5.97
CA PRO A 108 6.29 -7.04 6.47
C PRO A 108 4.91 -6.58 6.94
N SER A 109 3.82 -7.10 6.35
CA SER A 109 2.45 -6.75 6.73
C SER A 109 2.06 -7.39 8.07
N ALA A 110 2.54 -8.61 8.33
CA ALA A 110 2.33 -9.32 9.59
C ALA A 110 3.05 -8.63 10.75
N LEU A 111 4.23 -8.04 10.51
CA LEU A 111 4.99 -7.29 11.52
C LEU A 111 4.19 -6.15 12.15
N HIS A 112 3.44 -5.38 11.36
CA HIS A 112 2.61 -4.29 11.89
C HIS A 112 1.53 -4.81 12.85
N SER A 113 0.89 -5.93 12.48
CA SER A 113 -0.12 -6.56 13.34
C SER A 113 0.47 -7.11 14.66
N LEU A 114 1.68 -7.68 14.59
CA LEU A 114 2.39 -8.21 15.74
C LEU A 114 2.86 -7.09 16.67
N ASN A 115 3.42 -6.01 16.12
CA ASN A 115 3.81 -4.84 16.89
C ASN A 115 2.59 -4.22 17.60
N ARG A 116 1.47 -4.05 16.89
CA ARG A 116 0.22 -3.58 17.52
C ARG A 116 -0.24 -4.48 18.67
N LYS A 117 -0.16 -5.80 18.52
CA LYS A 117 -0.50 -6.76 19.59
C LYS A 117 0.47 -6.65 20.77
N ARG A 118 1.77 -6.51 20.50
CA ARG A 118 2.81 -6.28 21.51
C ARG A 118 2.54 -5.00 22.29
N ASP A 119 2.21 -3.90 21.62
CA ASP A 119 1.94 -2.60 22.26
C ASP A 119 0.67 -2.64 23.11
N ILE A 120 -0.38 -3.35 22.65
CA ILE A 120 -1.58 -3.58 23.45
C ILE A 120 -1.26 -4.44 24.68
N ALA A 121 -0.43 -5.47 24.53
CA ALA A 121 -0.04 -6.34 25.63
C ALA A 121 0.82 -5.59 26.66
N SER A 122 1.81 -4.81 26.22
CA SER A 122 2.65 -4.00 27.11
C SER A 122 1.83 -2.94 27.84
N HIS A 123 0.87 -2.30 27.16
CA HIS A 123 -0.06 -1.36 27.77
C HIS A 123 -0.92 -2.02 28.87
N LYS A 124 -1.46 -3.21 28.61
CA LYS A 124 -2.24 -3.97 29.59
C LYS A 124 -1.40 -4.42 30.79
N LEU A 125 -0.17 -4.86 30.56
CA LEU A 125 0.76 -5.22 31.64
C LEU A 125 1.09 -3.99 32.51
N LEU A 126 1.38 -2.85 31.89
CA LEU A 126 1.67 -1.61 32.61
C LEU A 126 0.45 -1.14 33.43
N LYS A 127 -0.76 -1.24 32.87
CA LYS A 127 -2.01 -0.96 33.60
C LYS A 127 -2.18 -1.89 34.81
N ALA A 128 -1.98 -3.19 34.64
CA ALA A 128 -2.08 -4.15 35.75
C ALA A 128 -1.01 -3.92 36.83
N GLU A 129 0.23 -3.63 36.46
CA GLU A 129 1.30 -3.32 37.41
C GLU A 129 1.01 -2.05 38.21
N THR A 130 0.53 -0.99 37.57
CA THR A 130 0.21 0.28 38.23
C THR A 130 -1.00 0.14 39.17
N GLU A 131 -2.05 -0.57 38.75
CA GLU A 131 -3.19 -0.90 39.60
C GLU A 131 -2.79 -1.78 40.79
N SER A 132 -1.88 -2.75 40.59
CA SER A 132 -1.37 -3.60 41.69
C SER A 132 -0.55 -2.83 42.72
N ARG A 133 0.08 -1.72 42.31
CA ARG A 133 0.78 -0.78 43.20
C ARG A 133 -0.17 0.20 43.89
N GLY A 134 -1.46 0.19 43.55
CA GLY A 134 -2.48 1.09 44.09
C GLY A 134 -2.48 2.48 43.45
N GLU A 135 -1.83 2.67 42.30
CA GLU A 135 -1.81 3.92 41.54
C GLU A 135 -2.91 3.93 40.45
N ASP A 136 -3.57 5.07 40.23
CA ASP A 136 -4.49 5.27 39.10
C ASP A 136 -3.70 5.42 37.79
N PHE A 137 -3.70 4.37 36.95
CA PHE A 137 -3.00 4.37 35.66
C PHE A 137 -3.41 5.53 34.72
N GLU A 138 -4.72 5.78 34.62
CA GLU A 138 -5.27 6.79 33.71
C GLU A 138 -4.92 8.20 34.17
N ARG A 139 -4.88 8.43 35.49
CA ARG A 139 -4.43 9.69 36.07
C ARG A 139 -2.98 9.93 35.72
N LYS A 140 -2.08 8.98 35.98
CA LYS A 140 -0.64 9.07 35.68
C LYS A 140 -0.39 9.36 34.20
N ARG A 141 -1.13 8.71 33.32
CA ARG A 141 -1.06 8.95 31.87
C ARG A 141 -1.56 10.34 31.47
N ALA A 142 -2.63 10.83 32.10
CA ALA A 142 -3.16 12.15 31.80
C ALA A 142 -2.17 13.28 32.14
N TRP A 143 -1.26 13.06 33.09
CA TRP A 143 -0.17 13.99 33.39
C TRP A 143 0.84 14.14 32.24
N ASP A 144 1.03 13.09 31.43
CA ASP A 144 1.98 13.09 30.32
C ASP A 144 1.40 13.71 29.04
N TRP A 145 0.11 14.07 29.02
CA TRP A 145 -0.50 14.72 27.85
C TRP A 145 -0.05 16.17 27.70
N THR A 146 0.63 16.43 26.59
CA THR A 146 0.94 17.80 26.18
C THR A 146 -0.29 18.46 25.58
N ALA A 147 -0.41 19.79 25.71
CA ALA A 147 -1.51 20.56 25.12
C ALA A 147 -1.61 20.33 23.60
N GLU A 148 -0.47 20.31 22.89
CA GLU A 148 -0.43 20.05 21.45
C GLU A 148 -0.93 18.64 21.08
N GLU A 149 -0.60 17.62 21.88
CA GLU A 149 -1.07 16.26 21.62
C GLU A 149 -2.59 16.15 21.83
N SER A 150 -3.12 16.81 22.86
CA SER A 150 -4.57 16.90 23.08
C SER A 150 -5.28 17.59 21.92
N GLU A 151 -4.78 18.74 21.46
CA GLU A 151 -5.36 19.47 20.32
C GLU A 151 -5.34 18.64 19.04
N ARG A 152 -4.24 17.92 18.76
CA ARG A 152 -4.15 17.01 17.60
C ARG A 152 -5.13 15.84 17.73
N TRP A 153 -5.31 15.30 18.93
CA TRP A 153 -6.28 14.25 19.20
C TRP A 153 -7.72 14.74 18.99
N ASP A 154 -8.05 15.91 19.51
CA ASP A 154 -9.37 16.54 19.37
C ASP A 154 -9.66 16.87 17.91
N ALA A 155 -8.69 17.42 17.18
CA ALA A 155 -8.80 17.66 15.74
C ALA A 155 -9.09 16.35 14.97
N LYS A 156 -8.40 15.25 15.32
CA LYS A 156 -8.62 13.93 14.72
C LYS A 156 -10.00 13.36 15.06
N MET A 157 -10.47 13.56 16.29
CA MET A 157 -11.80 13.13 16.71
C MET A 157 -12.91 13.96 16.04
N ALA A 158 -12.71 15.27 15.91
CA ALA A 158 -13.60 16.16 15.17
C ALA A 158 -13.67 15.80 13.68
N GLU A 159 -12.53 15.49 13.06
CA GLU A 159 -12.48 15.04 11.67
C GLU A 159 -13.24 13.71 11.48
N LYS A 160 -13.04 12.74 12.39
CA LYS A 160 -13.79 11.47 12.38
C LYS A 160 -15.29 11.70 12.56
N GLN A 161 -15.67 12.60 13.47
CA GLN A 161 -17.07 12.92 13.70
C GLN A 161 -17.69 13.56 12.46
N ARG A 162 -17.01 14.55 11.85
CA ARG A 162 -17.42 15.16 10.58
C ARG A 162 -17.60 14.12 9.47
N LYS A 163 -16.67 13.18 9.33
CA LYS A 163 -16.79 12.07 8.36
C LYS A 163 -17.99 11.15 8.65
N ARG A 164 -18.31 10.94 9.92
CA ARG A 164 -19.46 10.13 10.36
C ARG A 164 -20.77 10.84 10.06
N ASP A 165 -20.83 12.14 10.32
CA ASP A 165 -22.01 12.98 10.04
C ASP A 165 -22.22 13.12 8.52
N GLN A 166 -21.14 13.23 7.74
CA GLN A 166 -21.17 13.23 6.28
C GLN A 166 -21.34 11.84 5.63
N ALA A 167 -21.44 10.76 6.41
CA ALA A 167 -21.59 9.41 5.85
C ALA A 167 -22.97 9.19 5.22
N GLY A 168 -23.98 9.96 5.64
CA GLY A 168 -25.32 9.93 5.06
C GLY A 168 -25.37 10.52 3.65
N PHE A 169 -26.34 10.05 2.86
CA PHE A 169 -26.70 10.71 1.61
C PHE A 169 -27.42 12.03 1.92
N SER A 170 -26.88 13.14 1.43
CA SER A 170 -27.53 14.46 1.47
C SER A 170 -28.04 14.82 0.08
N ASP A 171 -27.12 15.20 -0.81
CA ASP A 171 -27.40 15.69 -2.17
C ASP A 171 -26.56 14.94 -3.21
N TYR A 172 -27.07 14.88 -4.44
CA TYR A 172 -26.36 14.24 -5.55
C TYR A 172 -25.04 14.94 -5.90
N SER A 173 -24.97 16.28 -5.79
CA SER A 173 -23.75 17.05 -6.04
C SER A 173 -22.67 16.76 -5.00
N ALA A 174 -23.05 16.73 -3.72
CA ALA A 174 -22.13 16.40 -2.62
C ALA A 174 -21.61 14.96 -2.72
N GLU A 175 -22.49 14.00 -3.06
CA GLU A 175 -22.09 12.61 -3.29
C GLU A 175 -21.14 12.48 -4.49
N ALA A 176 -21.42 13.21 -5.58
CA ALA A 176 -20.53 13.27 -6.75
C ALA A 176 -19.15 13.85 -6.40
N GLY A 177 -19.11 14.92 -5.60
CA GLY A 177 -17.86 15.50 -5.08
C GLY A 177 -17.03 14.49 -4.29
N LYS A 178 -17.65 13.75 -3.34
CA LYS A 178 -16.96 12.69 -2.58
C LYS A 178 -16.43 11.57 -3.48
N ILE A 179 -17.20 11.18 -4.49
CA ILE A 179 -16.78 10.14 -5.46
C ILE A 179 -15.59 10.64 -6.27
N TYR A 180 -15.64 11.89 -6.73
CA TYR A 180 -14.55 12.54 -7.47
C TYR A 180 -13.28 12.65 -6.63
N GLU A 181 -13.36 13.20 -5.41
CA GLU A 181 -12.22 13.29 -4.48
C GLU A 181 -11.59 11.92 -4.22
N ARG A 182 -12.41 10.88 -4.04
CA ARG A 182 -11.91 9.51 -3.88
C ARG A 182 -11.22 8.99 -5.13
N GLN A 183 -11.77 9.26 -6.33
CA GLN A 183 -11.16 8.84 -7.60
C GLN A 183 -9.83 9.57 -7.84
N VAL A 184 -9.78 10.88 -7.56
CA VAL A 184 -8.55 11.67 -7.62
C VAL A 184 -7.53 11.12 -6.62
N GLY A 185 -7.92 10.87 -5.37
CA GLY A 185 -7.02 10.29 -4.37
C GLY A 185 -6.48 8.92 -4.77
N GLN A 186 -7.30 8.06 -5.39
CA GLN A 186 -6.87 6.73 -5.81
C GLN A 186 -5.96 6.73 -7.04
N ASN A 187 -6.14 7.69 -7.96
CA ASN A 187 -5.47 7.68 -9.26
C ASN A 187 -4.31 8.68 -9.37
N LEU A 188 -4.34 9.76 -8.58
CA LEU A 188 -3.42 10.89 -8.63
C LEU A 188 -2.60 11.08 -7.35
N GLU A 189 -2.80 10.31 -6.28
CA GLU A 189 -1.84 10.34 -5.16
C GLU A 189 -0.51 9.69 -5.56
N GLU A 190 0.59 10.18 -4.98
CA GLU A 190 1.96 9.68 -5.21
C GLU A 190 2.12 8.18 -4.95
N LYS A 191 1.21 7.61 -4.16
CA LYS A 191 1.17 6.18 -3.80
C LYS A 191 0.49 5.31 -4.87
N ALA A 192 -0.15 5.91 -5.86
CA ALA A 192 -0.78 5.17 -6.95
C ALA A 192 0.30 4.56 -7.86
N GLU A 193 0.14 3.29 -8.20
CA GLU A 193 1.09 2.57 -9.06
C GLU A 193 1.28 3.31 -10.41
N GLY A 194 2.53 3.51 -10.78
CA GLY A 194 2.92 4.23 -12.00
C GLY A 194 2.63 5.74 -11.98
N PHE A 195 2.23 6.34 -10.85
CA PHE A 195 2.04 7.81 -10.78
C PHE A 195 3.34 8.57 -11.03
N GLY A 196 4.45 8.11 -10.44
CA GLY A 196 5.78 8.71 -10.65
C GLY A 196 6.15 8.75 -12.14
N GLU A 197 6.04 7.62 -12.84
CA GLU A 197 6.32 7.53 -14.29
C GLU A 197 5.42 8.45 -15.11
N ARG A 198 4.13 8.56 -14.75
CA ARG A 198 3.18 9.47 -15.41
C ARG A 198 3.55 10.93 -15.18
N LYS A 199 3.96 11.27 -13.95
CA LYS A 199 4.39 12.63 -13.60
C LYS A 199 5.64 13.01 -14.38
N GLU A 200 6.63 12.12 -14.46
CA GLU A 200 7.84 12.34 -15.24
C GLU A 200 7.57 12.44 -16.75
N ALA A 201 6.63 11.63 -17.28
CA ALA A 201 6.21 11.74 -18.67
C ALA A 201 5.53 13.10 -18.95
N TYR A 202 4.66 13.55 -18.05
CA TYR A 202 4.02 14.87 -18.15
C TYR A 202 5.03 16.01 -18.05
N GLU A 203 6.01 15.92 -17.15
CA GLU A 203 7.09 16.92 -17.04
C GLU A 203 7.93 16.99 -18.31
N ARG A 204 8.24 15.84 -18.93
CA ARG A 204 8.91 15.79 -20.24
C ARG A 204 8.06 16.40 -21.36
N GLU A 205 6.80 16.01 -21.47
CA GLU A 205 5.88 16.57 -22.47
C GLU A 205 5.73 18.08 -22.31
N LYS A 206 5.62 18.55 -21.06
CA LYS A 206 5.58 19.97 -20.73
C LYS A 206 6.87 20.70 -21.14
N ALA A 207 8.04 20.11 -20.89
CA ALA A 207 9.31 20.68 -21.30
C ALA A 207 9.44 20.75 -22.83
N GLU A 208 9.05 19.68 -23.54
CA GLU A 208 9.05 19.66 -25.01
C GLU A 208 8.06 20.67 -25.62
N ALA A 209 6.89 20.83 -24.99
CA ALA A 209 5.91 21.83 -25.39
C ALA A 209 6.44 23.26 -25.15
N LEU A 210 7.17 23.48 -24.06
CA LEU A 210 7.81 24.75 -23.76
C LEU A 210 8.89 25.06 -24.80
N ASP A 211 9.78 24.11 -25.08
CA ASP A 211 10.81 24.22 -26.10
C ASP A 211 10.23 24.52 -27.48
N ARG A 212 9.10 23.88 -27.83
CA ARG A 212 8.40 24.13 -29.09
C ARG A 212 7.83 25.55 -29.14
N ALA A 213 7.20 26.02 -28.06
CA ALA A 213 6.65 27.36 -27.97
C ALA A 213 7.72 28.45 -28.02
N VAL A 214 8.87 28.22 -27.38
CA VAL A 214 10.05 29.11 -27.46
C VAL A 214 10.61 29.13 -28.89
N ARG A 215 10.77 27.96 -29.53
CA ARG A 215 11.24 27.87 -30.92
C ARG A 215 10.29 28.50 -31.93
N SER A 216 8.98 28.40 -31.71
CA SER A 216 7.98 29.02 -32.57
C SER A 216 7.79 30.52 -32.30
N GLY A 217 8.47 31.08 -31.27
CA GLY A 217 8.32 32.48 -30.87
C GLY A 217 6.96 32.80 -30.24
N GLY A 218 6.20 31.79 -29.80
CA GLY A 218 4.89 31.96 -29.15
C GLY A 218 5.01 32.40 -27.68
N LEU A 219 6.20 32.19 -27.08
CA LEU A 219 6.54 32.69 -25.75
C LEU A 219 7.39 33.95 -25.90
N GLU A 220 6.81 35.10 -25.54
CA GLU A 220 7.53 36.37 -25.49
C GLU A 220 8.10 36.55 -24.08
N ILE A 221 9.42 36.75 -24.00
CA ILE A 221 10.08 37.06 -22.74
C ILE A 221 9.99 38.59 -22.57
N VAL A 222 9.08 39.03 -21.69
CA VAL A 222 8.87 40.45 -21.38
C VAL A 222 9.63 40.81 -20.12
N GLU A 223 10.56 41.75 -20.21
CA GLU A 223 11.20 42.35 -19.04
C GLU A 223 10.27 43.40 -18.42
N THR A 224 9.84 43.14 -17.19
CA THR A 224 9.09 44.12 -16.41
C THR A 224 9.97 45.30 -15.98
N PRO A 225 9.40 46.48 -15.66
CA PRO A 225 10.17 47.63 -15.16
C PRO A 225 10.98 47.36 -13.88
N SER A 226 10.65 46.28 -13.16
CA SER A 226 11.38 45.77 -11.98
C SER A 226 12.54 44.83 -12.33
N GLY A 227 12.80 44.54 -13.61
CA GLY A 227 13.87 43.65 -14.07
C GLY A 227 13.54 42.16 -13.98
N GLU A 228 12.27 41.78 -13.76
CA GLU A 228 11.83 40.38 -13.78
C GLU A 228 11.44 39.98 -15.20
N LEU A 229 12.02 38.87 -15.71
CA LEU A 229 11.75 38.27 -17.01
C LEU A 229 10.52 37.36 -16.92
N ILE A 230 9.39 37.80 -17.49
CA ILE A 230 8.14 37.03 -17.51
C ILE A 230 7.93 36.45 -18.90
N ALA A 231 7.76 35.13 -18.98
CA ALA A 231 7.35 34.46 -20.22
C ALA A 231 5.83 34.61 -20.42
N VAL A 232 5.43 35.47 -21.33
CA VAL A 232 4.02 35.71 -21.69
C VAL A 232 3.68 34.89 -22.94
N ASP A 233 2.74 33.95 -22.80
CA ASP A 233 2.16 33.21 -23.92
C ASP A 233 1.11 34.09 -24.61
N LYS A 234 1.46 34.66 -25.76
CA LYS A 234 0.58 35.58 -26.52
C LYS A 234 -0.55 34.84 -27.25
N ASP A 235 -0.26 33.63 -27.71
CA ASP A 235 -1.17 32.87 -28.57
C ASP A 235 -2.04 31.87 -27.78
N GLY A 236 -1.82 31.74 -26.46
CA GLY A 236 -2.55 30.81 -25.59
C GLY A 236 -2.35 29.34 -25.99
N THR A 237 -1.23 29.06 -26.66
CA THR A 237 -0.93 27.74 -27.25
C THR A 237 -0.37 26.77 -26.21
N PHE A 238 0.32 27.29 -25.20
CA PHE A 238 0.92 26.50 -24.13
C PHE A 238 0.03 26.47 -22.89
N TYR A 239 -0.48 27.63 -22.48
CA TYR A 239 -1.52 27.73 -21.46
C TYR A 239 -2.88 27.97 -22.12
N SER A 240 -3.67 26.91 -22.26
CA SER A 240 -5.00 27.01 -22.85
C SER A 240 -5.86 28.01 -22.08
N THR A 241 -6.30 29.06 -22.76
CA THR A 241 -7.33 29.98 -22.27
C THR A 241 -8.72 29.40 -22.54
N ALA A 242 -9.77 29.98 -21.94
CA ALA A 242 -11.15 29.51 -22.10
C ALA A 242 -11.62 29.52 -23.58
N ASP A 243 -11.06 30.43 -24.39
CA ASP A 243 -11.37 30.57 -25.82
C ASP A 243 -10.43 29.74 -26.72
N GLY A 244 -9.48 29.00 -26.14
CA GLY A 244 -8.50 28.20 -26.85
C GLY A 244 -9.08 26.93 -27.47
N THR A 245 -8.77 26.67 -28.74
CA THR A 245 -9.26 25.49 -29.50
C THR A 245 -8.26 24.32 -29.53
N GLN A 246 -7.10 24.45 -28.88
CA GLN A 246 -6.02 23.46 -28.92
C GLN A 246 -6.43 22.08 -28.39
N HIS A 247 -7.40 22.02 -27.47
CA HIS A 247 -7.92 20.75 -26.95
C HIS A 247 -8.55 19.86 -28.03
N VAL A 248 -9.01 20.44 -29.14
CA VAL A 248 -9.68 19.70 -30.23
C VAL A 248 -8.70 18.80 -30.98
N GLN A 249 -7.42 19.17 -31.01
CA GLN A 249 -6.37 18.41 -31.69
C GLN A 249 -5.68 17.39 -30.78
N ASN A 250 -5.98 17.39 -29.47
CA ASN A 250 -5.40 16.44 -28.54
C ASN A 250 -5.93 15.03 -28.81
N ARG A 251 -5.03 14.10 -29.17
CA ARG A 251 -5.32 12.68 -29.32
C ARG A 251 -4.55 11.90 -28.26
N PRO A 252 -5.20 11.52 -27.14
CA PRO A 252 -4.57 10.73 -26.10
C PRO A 252 -4.00 9.42 -26.64
N SER A 253 -2.91 8.94 -26.03
CA SER A 253 -2.37 7.62 -26.36
C SER A 253 -3.38 6.52 -26.03
N LYS A 254 -3.33 5.42 -26.78
CA LYS A 254 -4.23 4.27 -26.56
C LYS A 254 -4.09 3.72 -25.13
N ASP A 255 -2.87 3.65 -24.62
CA ASP A 255 -2.59 3.19 -23.25
C ASP A 255 -3.28 4.06 -22.19
N ALA A 256 -3.36 5.38 -22.41
CA ALA A 256 -4.08 6.28 -21.51
C ALA A 256 -5.59 6.01 -21.53
N VAL A 257 -6.15 5.74 -22.71
CA VAL A 257 -7.57 5.39 -22.87
C VAL A 257 -7.87 4.04 -22.21
N ASP A 258 -7.04 3.02 -22.42
CA ASP A 258 -7.23 1.69 -21.84
C ASP A 258 -7.20 1.72 -20.31
N ARG A 259 -6.33 2.56 -19.72
CA ARG A 259 -6.29 2.81 -18.26
C ARG A 259 -7.58 3.46 -17.76
N LEU A 260 -8.06 4.50 -18.43
CA LEU A 260 -9.33 5.15 -18.07
C LEU A 260 -10.49 4.15 -18.09
N VAL A 261 -10.55 3.30 -19.12
CA VAL A 261 -11.58 2.26 -19.23
C VAL A 261 -11.46 1.23 -18.11
N ALA A 262 -10.24 0.81 -17.75
CA ALA A 262 -10.01 -0.10 -16.64
C ALA A 262 -10.47 0.51 -15.30
N ASP A 263 -10.20 1.80 -15.07
CA ASP A 263 -10.62 2.51 -13.87
C ASP A 263 -12.15 2.63 -13.76
N ILE A 264 -12.82 2.93 -14.87
CA ILE A 264 -14.29 2.96 -14.94
C ILE A 264 -14.87 1.59 -14.59
N LYS A 265 -14.35 0.51 -15.21
CA LYS A 265 -14.80 -0.87 -14.92
C LYS A 265 -14.58 -1.25 -13.47
N LYS A 266 -13.40 -0.95 -12.91
CA LYS A 266 -13.09 -1.20 -11.50
C LYS A 266 -14.03 -0.46 -10.56
N ALA A 267 -14.37 0.79 -10.87
CA ALA A 267 -15.33 1.57 -10.09
C ALA A 267 -16.74 0.94 -10.12
N GLU A 268 -17.19 0.46 -11.28
CA GLU A 268 -18.46 -0.24 -11.43
C GLU A 268 -18.47 -1.57 -10.67
N GLU A 269 -17.42 -2.37 -10.77
CA GLU A 269 -17.29 -3.64 -10.05
C GLU A 269 -17.38 -3.45 -8.54
N VAL A 270 -16.67 -2.45 -8.00
CA VAL A 270 -16.74 -2.11 -6.57
C VAL A 270 -18.17 -1.70 -6.17
N ARG A 271 -18.86 -0.91 -7.01
CA ARG A 271 -20.26 -0.51 -6.76
C ARG A 271 -21.20 -1.72 -6.77
N LEU A 272 -21.04 -2.62 -7.74
CA LEU A 272 -21.85 -3.84 -7.88
C LEU A 272 -21.61 -4.80 -6.71
N LYS A 273 -20.36 -5.00 -6.32
CA LYS A 273 -19.98 -5.82 -5.16
C LYS A 273 -20.62 -5.29 -3.87
N LYS A 274 -20.44 -4.00 -3.56
CA LYS A 274 -21.08 -3.36 -2.39
C LYS A 274 -22.60 -3.42 -2.40
N ARG A 275 -23.24 -3.50 -3.58
CA ARG A 275 -24.69 -3.69 -3.69
C ARG A 275 -25.09 -5.14 -3.39
N LYS A 276 -24.31 -6.10 -3.87
CA LYS A 276 -24.52 -7.54 -3.63
C LYS A 276 -24.35 -7.88 -2.15
N ASP A 277 -23.29 -7.37 -1.52
CA ASP A 277 -22.96 -7.68 -0.12
C ASP A 277 -24.07 -7.19 0.84
N ARG A 278 -24.68 -6.02 0.56
CA ARG A 278 -25.82 -5.47 1.31
C ARG A 278 -27.06 -6.36 1.38
N GLY A 279 -27.18 -7.37 0.51
CA GLY A 279 -28.32 -8.29 0.50
C GLY A 279 -28.04 -9.66 1.12
N LYS A 280 -26.76 -9.98 1.42
CA LYS A 280 -26.31 -11.34 1.74
C LYS A 280 -26.11 -11.59 3.24
N ASP A 281 -25.66 -10.60 4.00
CA ASP A 281 -25.22 -10.80 5.39
C ASP A 281 -26.34 -11.08 6.40
N ASP A 282 -27.62 -10.86 6.06
CA ASP A 282 -28.73 -11.04 7.00
C ASP A 282 -29.41 -12.43 6.95
N GLU A 283 -28.95 -13.37 6.11
CA GLU A 283 -29.69 -14.61 5.84
C GLU A 283 -29.36 -15.78 6.78
N SER A 284 -28.18 -15.83 7.41
CA SER A 284 -27.74 -17.01 8.16
C SER A 284 -28.13 -17.04 9.64
N GLU A 285 -28.54 -15.89 10.20
CA GLU A 285 -28.72 -15.75 11.66
C GLU A 285 -30.14 -15.33 12.06
N ARG A 286 -30.95 -14.82 11.13
CA ARG A 286 -32.29 -14.29 11.42
C ARG A 286 -33.40 -15.21 10.93
N ASP A 287 -34.50 -15.24 11.69
CA ASP A 287 -35.71 -15.93 11.27
C ASP A 287 -36.26 -15.38 9.94
N ILE A 288 -36.61 -16.29 9.05
CA ILE A 288 -37.10 -15.95 7.71
C ILE A 288 -38.56 -15.45 7.83
N THR A 289 -38.74 -14.14 7.77
CA THR A 289 -40.06 -13.48 7.84
C THR A 289 -40.73 -13.24 6.48
N TYR A 290 -40.19 -13.80 5.39
CA TYR A 290 -40.63 -13.52 4.02
C TYR A 290 -40.77 -14.80 3.18
N ILE A 291 -41.71 -14.78 2.23
CA ILE A 291 -41.96 -15.90 1.29
C ILE A 291 -41.28 -15.67 -0.06
N ASN A 292 -41.14 -14.41 -0.51
CA ASN A 292 -40.52 -14.07 -1.79
C ASN A 292 -39.54 -12.88 -1.63
N GLU A 293 -38.67 -12.67 -2.62
CA GLU A 293 -37.65 -11.60 -2.58
C GLU A 293 -38.26 -10.18 -2.54
N LYS A 294 -39.40 -9.96 -3.20
CA LYS A 294 -40.10 -8.66 -3.14
C LYS A 294 -40.66 -8.38 -1.74
N ASN A 295 -41.16 -9.42 -1.07
CA ASN A 295 -41.66 -9.39 0.30
C ASN A 295 -40.49 -9.15 1.26
N LYS A 296 -39.33 -9.78 1.05
CA LYS A 296 -38.09 -9.45 1.80
C LYS A 296 -37.77 -7.96 1.71
N GLN A 297 -37.73 -7.40 0.51
CA GLN A 297 -37.43 -5.97 0.30
C GLN A 297 -38.49 -5.05 0.93
N PHE A 298 -39.76 -5.45 0.88
CA PHE A 298 -40.85 -4.72 1.52
C PHE A 298 -40.76 -4.77 3.04
N ASN A 299 -40.54 -5.94 3.64
CA ASN A 299 -40.32 -6.11 5.08
C ASN A 299 -39.08 -5.35 5.55
N MET A 300 -38.00 -5.34 4.76
CA MET A 300 -36.81 -4.52 5.04
C MET A 300 -37.11 -3.02 5.00
N LYS A 301 -38.00 -2.57 4.10
CA LYS A 301 -38.48 -1.19 4.08
C LYS A 301 -39.28 -0.88 5.34
N LEU A 302 -40.26 -1.72 5.69
CA LEU A 302 -41.05 -1.56 6.92
C LEU A 302 -40.15 -1.54 8.16
N ALA A 303 -39.16 -2.42 8.20
CA ALA A 303 -38.21 -2.51 9.30
C ALA A 303 -37.47 -1.18 9.53
N ARG A 304 -37.05 -0.50 8.46
CA ARG A 304 -36.36 0.80 8.57
C ARG A 304 -37.22 1.91 9.16
N PHE A 305 -38.52 1.92 8.86
CA PHE A 305 -39.42 2.99 9.31
C PHE A 305 -40.10 2.68 10.65
N TYR A 306 -40.53 1.44 10.85
CA TYR A 306 -41.42 1.07 11.95
C TYR A 306 -40.73 0.34 13.10
N ASN A 307 -39.54 -0.26 12.92
CA ASN A 307 -38.89 -1.00 14.02
C ASN A 307 -38.60 -0.12 15.24
N LYS A 308 -38.33 1.16 15.02
CA LYS A 308 -38.13 2.13 16.10
C LYS A 308 -39.36 2.27 17.01
N TYR A 309 -40.57 2.11 16.46
CA TYR A 309 -41.84 2.30 17.17
C TYR A 309 -42.50 0.98 17.58
N THR A 310 -42.06 -0.14 17.02
CA THR A 310 -42.67 -1.47 17.23
C THR A 310 -41.72 -2.42 17.97
N ALA A 311 -40.64 -1.89 18.56
CA ALA A 311 -39.68 -2.68 19.32
C ALA A 311 -40.35 -3.42 20.48
N ASP A 312 -41.13 -2.71 21.30
CA ASP A 312 -41.83 -3.30 22.45
C ASP A 312 -42.81 -4.40 22.04
N ILE A 313 -43.48 -4.22 20.90
CA ILE A 313 -44.40 -5.22 20.34
C ILE A 313 -43.61 -6.46 19.90
N ARG A 314 -42.48 -6.29 19.20
CA ARG A 314 -41.60 -7.40 18.79
C ARG A 314 -41.08 -8.17 20.01
N ASP A 315 -40.54 -7.46 21.00
CA ASP A 315 -40.03 -8.06 22.22
C ASP A 315 -41.13 -8.82 22.99
N SER A 316 -42.37 -8.33 22.95
CA SER A 316 -43.52 -9.02 23.55
C SER A 316 -43.88 -10.30 22.79
N PHE A 317 -43.76 -10.31 21.46
CA PHE A 317 -43.90 -11.53 20.67
C PHE A 317 -42.79 -12.54 20.95
N GLU A 318 -41.53 -12.09 21.07
CA GLU A 318 -40.38 -12.94 21.39
C GLU A 318 -40.44 -13.48 22.82
N ARG A 319 -40.98 -12.70 23.77
CA ARG A 319 -41.24 -13.12 25.16
C ARG A 319 -42.52 -13.94 25.34
N GLY A 320 -43.27 -14.19 24.27
CA GLY A 320 -44.46 -15.05 24.28
C GLY A 320 -45.73 -14.37 24.80
N THR A 321 -46.16 -13.27 24.15
CA THR A 321 -47.49 -12.63 24.24
C THR A 321 -48.09 -12.45 25.66
N ALA A 322 -47.28 -12.49 26.70
CA ALA A 322 -47.69 -12.18 28.06
C ALA A 322 -47.74 -10.65 28.18
N ILE A 323 -48.95 -10.12 28.34
CA ILE A 323 -49.22 -8.72 28.70
C ILE A 323 -48.71 -8.47 30.11
#